data_AF-A0A813KCQ5-F1
#
_entry.id   AF-A0A813KCQ5-F1
#
_cell.length_a   1.000
_cell.length_b   1.000
_cell.length_c   1.000
_cell.angle_alpha   90.00
_cell.angle_beta   90.00
_cell.angle_gamma   90.00
#
_symmetry.space_group_name_H-M   'P 1'
#
loop_
_entity.id
_entity.type
_entity.pdbx_description
1 polymer ?
#
loop_
_entity_poly.entity_id
_entity_poly.type
_entity_poly.pdbx_seq_one_letter_code
_entity_poly.pdbx_strand_id
1 'polypeptide(L)'
;MCEGTLLVQLFLLVCSATLWFFLLAWFGGKIVRPFITKQPWGDQWIEINQKNAKELGVDFDKETTLVAACNLVAVLLQHSLGGALCVPALLGWFSPEVRTALACHGALCEAGWELQDGLERAYHVLFGTEEKKKENPTMVPNVIMGVHHAMGLTMVVPMNIFFPSLYWYHEGIFLLQFAAFFALLIQFYSFTLDVGTQSGLLKMQLSVVAVFSLMIYSRALRYGFVVYKVVAFLYAEGGTVMFVGSCVTALLMSLLNALLVCDSAGKLVKFLPMSVKKEL
;
A
#
# COMPACT_ATOMS: atom_id res chain seq x y z
N MET A 1 -24.24 -14.93 8.42
CA MET A 1 -23.30 -15.12 7.29
C MET A 1 -23.38 -13.88 6.41
N CYS A 2 -22.24 -13.27 6.04
CA CYS A 2 -22.24 -12.28 4.97
C CYS A 2 -22.65 -12.99 3.67
N GLU A 3 -23.63 -12.46 2.96
CA GLU A 3 -24.08 -13.06 1.72
C GLU A 3 -22.97 -12.98 0.67
N GLY A 4 -22.42 -14.14 0.30
CA GLY A 4 -21.26 -14.27 -0.59
C GLY A 4 -21.63 -14.27 -2.07
N THR A 5 -22.78 -13.71 -2.47
CA THR A 5 -23.15 -13.69 -3.90
C THR A 5 -22.31 -12.67 -4.67
N LEU A 6 -22.12 -12.92 -5.96
CA LEU A 6 -21.38 -12.02 -6.84
C LEU A 6 -21.97 -10.60 -6.82
N LEU A 7 -23.30 -10.48 -6.87
CA LEU A 7 -23.99 -9.19 -6.85
C LEU A 7 -23.67 -8.40 -5.57
N VAL A 8 -23.72 -9.06 -4.41
CA VAL A 8 -23.40 -8.42 -3.12
C VAL A 8 -21.95 -7.97 -3.07
N GLN A 9 -21.00 -8.81 -3.51
CA GLN A 9 -19.58 -8.43 -3.50
C GLN A 9 -19.27 -7.27 -4.47
N LEU A 10 -19.87 -7.26 -5.66
CA LEU A 10 -19.72 -6.15 -6.60
C LEU A 10 -20.34 -4.86 -6.06
N PHE A 11 -21.50 -4.95 -5.42
CA PHE A 11 -22.12 -3.79 -4.76
C PHE A 11 -21.22 -3.24 -3.65
N LEU A 12 -20.70 -4.10 -2.77
CA LEU A 12 -19.79 -3.70 -1.70
C LEU A 12 -18.47 -3.12 -2.24
N LEU A 13 -17.96 -3.64 -3.36
CA LEU A 13 -16.79 -3.10 -4.04
C LEU A 13 -17.03 -1.66 -4.52
N VAL A 14 -18.17 -1.40 -5.18
CA VAL A 14 -18.55 -0.06 -5.64
C VAL A 14 -18.79 0.88 -4.46
N CYS A 15 -19.44 0.43 -3.39
CA CYS A 15 -19.58 1.21 -2.17
C CYS A 15 -18.23 1.58 -1.55
N SER A 16 -17.29 0.62 -1.51
CA SER A 16 -15.94 0.85 -0.99
C SER A 16 -15.17 1.85 -1.86
N ALA A 17 -15.22 1.69 -3.19
CA ALA A 17 -14.61 2.63 -4.14
C ALA A 17 -15.16 4.05 -3.97
N THR A 18 -16.49 4.19 -3.85
CA THR A 18 -17.15 5.48 -3.63
C THR A 18 -16.74 6.10 -2.30
N LEU A 19 -16.69 5.30 -1.23
CA LEU A 19 -16.26 5.76 0.09
C LEU A 19 -14.83 6.31 0.03
N TRP A 20 -13.90 5.57 -0.57
CA TRP A 20 -12.49 5.97 -0.65
C TRP A 20 -12.27 7.19 -1.53
N PHE A 21 -13.01 7.33 -2.65
CA PHE A 21 -12.96 8.53 -3.49
C PHE A 21 -13.14 9.82 -2.67
N PHE A 22 -14.19 9.87 -1.85
CA PHE A 22 -14.47 11.06 -1.04
C PHE A 22 -13.56 11.15 0.17
N LEU A 23 -13.32 10.05 0.87
CA LEU A 23 -12.60 10.05 2.14
C LEU A 23 -11.11 10.40 1.95
N LEU A 24 -10.46 9.86 0.91
CA LEU A 24 -9.05 10.14 0.63
C LEU A 24 -8.83 11.59 0.23
N ALA A 25 -9.66 12.13 -0.68
CA ALA A 25 -9.60 13.52 -1.11
C ALA A 25 -9.86 14.48 0.06
N TRP A 26 -10.87 14.18 0.90
CA TRP A 26 -11.16 14.98 2.08
C TRP A 26 -10.01 14.92 3.10
N PHE A 27 -9.53 13.73 3.45
CA PHE A 27 -8.52 13.57 4.48
C PHE A 27 -7.17 14.17 4.03
N GLY A 28 -6.70 13.85 2.83
CA GLY A 28 -5.47 14.40 2.27
C GLY A 28 -5.50 15.92 2.16
N GLY A 29 -6.59 16.47 1.62
CA GLY A 29 -6.72 17.91 1.38
C GLY A 29 -7.05 18.76 2.61
N LYS A 30 -7.90 18.26 3.52
CA LYS A 30 -8.42 19.04 4.67
C LYS A 30 -7.70 18.76 5.98
N ILE A 31 -7.08 17.59 6.15
CA ILE A 31 -6.40 17.20 7.40
C ILE A 31 -4.88 17.17 7.21
N VAL A 32 -4.39 16.34 6.28
CA VAL A 32 -2.94 16.12 6.12
C VAL A 32 -2.26 17.37 5.58
N ARG A 33 -2.75 17.94 4.49
CA ARG A 33 -2.10 19.09 3.85
C ARG A 33 -1.93 20.29 4.80
N PRO A 34 -2.97 20.78 5.51
CA PRO A 34 -2.80 21.88 6.46
C PRO A 34 -1.90 21.54 7.65
N PHE A 35 -1.82 20.26 8.03
CA PHE A 35 -0.88 19.82 9.05
C PHE A 35 0.55 19.98 8.54
N ILE A 36 0.90 19.36 7.40
CA ILE A 36 2.26 19.36 6.83
C ILE A 36 2.76 20.78 6.55
N THR A 37 1.94 21.64 5.94
CA THR A 37 2.37 23.00 5.56
C THR A 37 2.62 23.93 6.74
N LYS A 38 2.16 23.57 7.95
CA LYS A 38 2.43 24.31 9.18
C LYS A 38 3.67 23.81 9.93
N GLN A 39 4.25 22.69 9.52
CA GLN A 39 5.39 22.10 10.21
C GLN A 39 6.70 22.74 9.75
N PRO A 40 7.69 22.94 10.64
CA PRO A 40 9.00 23.47 10.27
C PRO A 40 9.77 22.57 9.29
N TRP A 41 9.45 21.27 9.26
CA TRP A 41 10.03 20.28 8.36
C TRP A 41 9.23 20.07 7.07
N GLY A 42 8.15 20.83 6.85
CA GLY A 42 7.23 20.61 5.73
C GLY A 42 7.90 20.71 4.36
N ASP A 43 8.75 21.73 4.16
CA ASP A 43 9.46 21.94 2.89
C ASP A 43 10.43 20.80 2.57
N GLN A 44 11.26 20.40 3.55
CA GLN A 44 12.16 19.25 3.43
C GLN A 44 11.39 17.98 3.05
N TRP A 45 10.24 17.74 3.69
CA TRP A 45 9.42 16.56 3.42
C TRP A 45 8.88 16.56 1.98
N ILE A 46 8.47 17.73 1.45
CA ILE A 46 8.03 17.86 0.06
C ILE A 46 9.18 17.61 -0.91
N GLU A 47 10.35 18.21 -0.66
CA GLU A 47 11.54 18.06 -1.52
C GLU A 47 12.00 16.60 -1.63
N ILE A 48 12.00 15.87 -0.51
CA ILE A 48 12.35 14.45 -0.51
C ILE A 48 11.33 13.62 -1.32
N ASN A 49 10.03 13.90 -1.17
CA ASN A 49 9.01 13.21 -1.97
C ASN A 49 9.14 13.53 -3.47
N GLN A 50 9.43 14.80 -3.81
CA GLN A 50 9.65 15.22 -5.20
C GLN A 50 10.84 14.47 -5.81
N LYS A 51 11.93 14.35 -5.05
CA LYS A 51 13.10 13.58 -5.46
C LYS A 51 12.76 12.11 -5.69
N ASN A 52 12.03 11.48 -4.77
CA ASN A 52 11.64 10.07 -4.91
C ASN A 52 10.73 9.86 -6.13
N ALA A 53 9.78 10.77 -6.39
CA ALA A 53 8.94 10.71 -7.59
C ALA A 53 9.80 10.81 -8.87
N LYS A 54 10.80 11.69 -8.88
CA LYS A 54 11.73 11.84 -10.00
C LYS A 54 12.58 10.60 -10.25
N GLU A 55 13.00 9.91 -9.20
CA GLU A 55 13.71 8.61 -9.31
C GLU A 55 12.82 7.51 -9.94
N LEU A 56 11.49 7.64 -9.83
CA LEU A 56 10.51 6.79 -10.51
C LEU A 56 10.12 7.29 -11.91
N GLY A 57 10.79 8.34 -12.42
CA GLY A 57 10.53 8.91 -13.74
C GLY A 57 9.36 9.89 -13.79
N VAL A 58 8.93 10.41 -12.64
CA VAL A 58 7.80 11.34 -12.50
C VAL A 58 8.30 12.71 -12.06
N ASP A 59 8.14 13.73 -12.91
CA ASP A 59 8.59 15.10 -12.62
C ASP A 59 7.39 15.96 -12.19
N PHE A 60 7.15 16.03 -10.88
CA PHE A 60 6.10 16.87 -10.29
C PHE A 60 6.66 18.21 -9.87
N ASP A 61 5.86 19.28 -9.98
CA ASP A 61 6.17 20.52 -9.27
C ASP A 61 5.94 20.36 -7.74
N LYS A 62 6.29 21.40 -6.98
CA LYS A 62 6.20 21.37 -5.51
C LYS A 62 4.76 21.19 -5.02
N GLU A 63 3.79 21.83 -5.67
CA GLU A 63 2.39 21.80 -5.27
C GLU A 63 1.75 20.44 -5.61
N THR A 64 2.00 19.91 -6.82
CA THR A 64 1.58 18.56 -7.21
C THR A 64 2.21 17.51 -6.30
N THR A 65 3.49 17.64 -5.96
CA THR A 65 4.17 16.75 -5.01
C THR A 65 3.48 16.78 -3.64
N LEU A 66 3.19 17.97 -3.11
CA LEU A 66 2.52 18.12 -1.83
C LEU A 66 1.15 17.41 -1.84
N VAL A 67 0.34 17.64 -2.86
CA VAL A 67 -0.99 17.01 -3.00
C VAL A 67 -0.86 15.49 -3.10
N ALA A 68 0.01 14.98 -3.98
CA ALA A 68 0.21 13.55 -4.19
C ALA A 68 0.69 12.86 -2.90
N ALA A 69 1.65 13.45 -2.21
CA ALA A 69 2.20 12.88 -0.98
C ALA A 69 1.18 12.95 0.19
N CYS A 70 0.35 13.98 0.26
CA CYS A 70 -0.75 14.04 1.24
C CYS A 70 -1.83 12.99 0.97
N ASN A 71 -2.16 12.75 -0.30
CA ASN A 71 -3.08 11.66 -0.70
C ASN A 71 -2.47 10.30 -0.37
N LEU A 72 -1.16 10.12 -0.57
CA LEU A 72 -0.47 8.89 -0.18
C LEU A 72 -0.61 8.63 1.32
N VAL A 73 -0.46 9.64 2.19
CA VAL A 73 -0.72 9.50 3.64
C VAL A 73 -2.16 9.04 3.91
N ALA A 74 -3.15 9.55 3.15
CA ALA A 74 -4.53 9.10 3.28
C ALA A 74 -4.71 7.62 2.88
N VAL A 75 -4.05 7.19 1.80
CA VAL A 75 -4.01 5.77 1.37
C VAL A 75 -3.37 4.89 2.45
N LEU A 76 -2.31 5.36 3.11
CA LEU A 76 -1.70 4.62 4.23
C LEU A 76 -2.69 4.36 5.37
N LEU A 77 -3.58 5.31 5.68
CA LEU A 77 -4.63 5.09 6.67
C LEU A 77 -5.69 4.11 6.19
N GLN A 78 -6.02 4.12 4.89
CA GLN A 78 -6.88 3.09 4.32
C GLN A 78 -6.23 1.70 4.45
N HIS A 79 -4.94 1.55 4.14
CA HIS A 79 -4.21 0.30 4.36
C HIS A 79 -4.20 -0.10 5.85
N SER A 80 -4.04 0.86 6.76
CA SER A 80 -4.14 0.60 8.19
C SER A 80 -5.51 0.03 8.56
N LEU A 81 -6.59 0.63 8.05
CA LEU A 81 -7.95 0.17 8.33
C LEU A 81 -8.20 -1.22 7.74
N GLY A 82 -7.92 -1.43 6.45
CA GLY A 82 -8.16 -2.70 5.79
C GLY A 82 -7.33 -3.84 6.38
N GLY A 83 -6.07 -3.57 6.71
CA GLY A 83 -5.23 -4.49 7.46
C GLY A 83 -5.77 -4.80 8.87
N ALA A 84 -6.15 -3.77 9.64
CA ALA A 84 -6.68 -3.94 10.99
C ALA A 84 -7.97 -4.77 11.03
N LEU A 85 -8.83 -4.66 10.01
CA LEU A 85 -10.05 -5.46 9.90
C LEU A 85 -9.77 -6.98 9.77
N CYS A 86 -8.57 -7.37 9.38
CA CYS A 86 -8.17 -8.79 9.33
C CYS A 86 -7.71 -9.34 10.70
N VAL A 87 -7.31 -8.48 11.64
CA VAL A 87 -6.77 -8.88 12.95
C VAL A 87 -7.69 -9.82 13.73
N PRO A 88 -9.02 -9.59 13.80
CA PRO A 88 -9.89 -10.51 14.52
C PRO A 88 -9.89 -11.94 13.95
N ALA A 89 -9.78 -12.09 12.63
CA ALA A 89 -9.68 -13.41 12.01
C ALA A 89 -8.35 -14.10 12.36
N LEU A 90 -7.26 -13.34 12.46
CA LEU A 90 -5.93 -13.86 12.79
C LEU A 90 -5.80 -14.29 14.25
N LEU A 91 -6.43 -13.56 15.16
CA LEU A 91 -6.40 -13.84 16.60
C LEU A 91 -7.54 -14.76 17.06
N GLY A 92 -8.45 -15.12 16.16
CA GLY A 92 -9.63 -15.91 16.48
C GLY A 92 -10.64 -15.15 17.36
N TRP A 93 -10.61 -13.82 17.36
CA TRP A 93 -11.55 -12.98 18.11
C TRP A 93 -12.94 -12.96 17.45
N PHE A 94 -13.97 -12.75 18.26
CA PHE A 94 -15.40 -12.75 17.87
C PHE A 94 -15.90 -14.08 17.29
N SER A 95 -17.18 -14.12 16.88
CA SER A 95 -17.75 -15.28 16.21
C SER A 95 -17.12 -15.48 14.83
N PRO A 96 -17.10 -16.72 14.29
CA PRO A 96 -16.56 -17.00 12.96
C PRO A 96 -17.14 -16.13 11.85
N GLU A 97 -18.43 -15.82 11.91
CA GLU A 97 -19.13 -15.01 10.92
C GLU A 97 -18.66 -13.56 10.94
N VAL A 98 -18.51 -12.98 12.14
CA VAL A 98 -18.11 -11.58 12.32
C VAL A 98 -16.67 -11.40 11.85
N ARG A 99 -15.74 -12.26 12.28
CA ARG A 99 -14.32 -12.12 11.93
C ARG A 99 -14.06 -12.35 10.44
N THR A 100 -14.77 -13.29 9.81
CA THR A 100 -14.73 -13.47 8.36
C THR A 100 -15.28 -12.26 7.63
N ALA A 101 -16.43 -11.72 8.05
CA ALA A 101 -16.99 -10.52 7.43
C ALA A 101 -16.02 -9.33 7.51
N LEU A 102 -15.42 -9.08 8.68
CA LEU A 102 -14.43 -8.02 8.85
C LEU A 102 -13.23 -8.21 7.92
N ALA A 103 -12.66 -9.41 7.84
CA ALA A 103 -11.51 -9.67 6.97
C ALA A 103 -11.85 -9.50 5.47
N CYS A 104 -13.03 -9.96 5.02
CA CYS A 104 -13.53 -9.72 3.66
C CYS A 104 -13.70 -8.22 3.37
N HIS A 105 -14.19 -7.43 4.33
CA HIS A 105 -14.24 -5.97 4.21
C HIS A 105 -12.85 -5.34 4.17
N GLY A 106 -11.89 -5.87 4.92
CA GLY A 106 -10.49 -5.44 4.85
C GLY A 106 -9.88 -5.64 3.46
N ALA A 107 -10.22 -6.75 2.81
CA ALA A 107 -9.86 -7.00 1.41
C ALA A 107 -10.51 -6.00 0.44
N LEU A 108 -11.80 -5.73 0.63
CA LEU A 108 -12.58 -4.79 -0.19
C LEU A 108 -12.13 -3.33 0.00
N CYS A 109 -11.48 -2.99 1.12
CA CYS A 109 -10.88 -1.67 1.28
C CYS A 109 -9.86 -1.39 0.17
N GLU A 110 -8.96 -2.35 -0.07
CA GLU A 110 -7.95 -2.24 -1.12
C GLU A 110 -8.56 -2.29 -2.51
N ALA A 111 -9.33 -3.33 -2.82
CA ALA A 111 -9.91 -3.50 -4.15
C ALA A 111 -10.83 -2.32 -4.53
N GLY A 112 -11.54 -1.75 -3.55
CA GLY A 112 -12.36 -0.55 -3.76
C GLY A 112 -11.50 0.67 -4.10
N TRP A 113 -10.42 0.89 -3.36
CA TRP A 113 -9.48 1.97 -3.67
C TRP A 113 -8.81 1.77 -5.04
N GLU A 114 -8.34 0.57 -5.37
CA GLU A 114 -7.72 0.26 -6.66
C GLU A 114 -8.69 0.48 -7.84
N LEU A 115 -9.97 0.13 -7.66
CA LEU A 115 -11.01 0.39 -8.67
C LEU A 115 -11.22 1.89 -8.85
N GLN A 116 -11.28 2.63 -7.74
CA GLN A 116 -11.41 4.08 -7.75
C GLN A 116 -10.23 4.75 -8.46
N ASP A 117 -8.99 4.43 -8.07
CA ASP A 117 -7.77 4.99 -8.66
C ASP A 117 -7.68 4.63 -10.16
N GLY A 118 -7.99 3.39 -10.52
CA GLY A 118 -8.03 2.95 -11.92
C GLY A 118 -9.02 3.74 -12.77
N LEU A 119 -10.24 3.98 -12.26
CA LEU A 119 -11.26 4.77 -12.96
C LEU A 119 -10.88 6.25 -13.06
N GLU A 120 -10.33 6.84 -12.00
CA GLU A 120 -9.89 8.24 -11.99
C GLU A 120 -8.75 8.46 -13.00
N ARG A 121 -7.75 7.55 -13.02
CA ARG A 121 -6.66 7.61 -14.00
C ARG A 121 -7.16 7.42 -15.43
N ALA A 122 -8.04 6.44 -15.66
CA ALA A 122 -8.63 6.24 -16.98
C ALA A 122 -9.39 7.50 -17.44
N TYR A 123 -10.15 8.13 -16.55
CA TYR A 123 -10.83 9.39 -16.83
C TYR A 123 -9.83 10.51 -17.17
N HIS A 124 -8.77 10.69 -16.37
CA HIS A 124 -7.74 11.70 -16.64
C HIS A 124 -7.02 11.48 -17.98
N VAL A 125 -6.75 10.22 -18.35
CA VAL A 125 -6.10 9.89 -19.62
C VAL A 125 -7.03 10.16 -20.82
N LEU A 126 -8.29 9.72 -20.73
CA LEU A 126 -9.23 9.79 -21.84
C LEU A 126 -9.88 11.16 -22.01
N PHE A 127 -10.14 11.86 -20.91
CA PHE A 127 -10.98 13.07 -20.88
C PHE A 127 -10.34 14.24 -20.11
N GLY A 128 -9.18 14.05 -19.46
CA GLY A 128 -8.53 15.09 -18.67
C GLY A 128 -7.86 16.18 -19.51
N THR A 129 -7.55 17.31 -18.87
CA THR A 129 -6.73 18.38 -19.46
C THR A 129 -5.28 17.91 -19.65
N GLU A 130 -4.49 18.65 -20.43
CA GLU A 130 -3.07 18.33 -20.63
C GLU A 130 -2.29 18.33 -19.30
N GLU A 131 -2.67 19.17 -18.34
CA GLU A 131 -2.12 19.15 -16.98
C GLU A 131 -2.45 17.83 -16.26
N LYS A 132 -3.70 17.37 -16.31
CA LYS A 132 -4.12 16.09 -15.69
C LYS A 132 -3.49 14.87 -16.35
N LYS A 133 -3.25 14.92 -17.65
CA LYS A 133 -2.49 13.87 -18.34
C LYS A 133 -1.02 13.86 -17.91
N LYS A 134 -0.40 15.03 -17.68
CA LYS A 134 0.96 15.14 -17.14
C LYS A 134 1.09 14.66 -15.70
N GLU A 135 0.03 14.75 -14.89
CA GLU A 135 -0.01 14.15 -13.54
C GLU A 135 0.01 12.61 -13.57
N ASN A 136 -0.22 12.00 -14.73
CA ASN A 136 -0.13 10.55 -14.96
C ASN A 136 1.00 10.20 -15.95
N PRO A 137 2.23 10.70 -15.76
CA PRO A 137 3.23 10.65 -16.81
C PRO A 137 3.83 9.24 -16.91
N THR A 138 4.00 8.79 -18.15
CA THR A 138 4.75 7.59 -18.57
C THR A 138 4.09 6.22 -18.34
N MET A 139 4.54 5.22 -19.11
CA MET A 139 4.10 3.83 -18.95
C MET A 139 4.58 3.22 -17.63
N VAL A 140 5.72 3.64 -17.08
CA VAL A 140 6.37 2.89 -15.98
C VAL A 140 5.60 2.95 -14.66
N PRO A 141 5.22 4.13 -14.11
CA PRO A 141 4.41 4.21 -12.90
C PRO A 141 3.03 3.58 -13.10
N ASN A 142 2.39 3.78 -14.26
CA ASN A 142 1.09 3.17 -14.56
C ASN A 142 1.18 1.64 -14.68
N VAL A 143 2.28 1.10 -15.21
CA VAL A 143 2.53 -0.35 -15.24
C VAL A 143 2.81 -0.86 -13.83
N ILE A 144 3.61 -0.17 -13.03
CA ILE A 144 3.87 -0.55 -11.63
C ILE A 144 2.55 -0.57 -10.84
N MET A 145 1.72 0.48 -10.98
CA MET A 145 0.42 0.55 -10.33
C MET A 145 -0.54 -0.53 -10.88
N GLY A 146 -0.56 -0.79 -12.18
CA GLY A 146 -1.36 -1.87 -12.75
C GLY A 146 -0.95 -3.26 -12.27
N VAL A 147 0.36 -3.52 -12.18
CA VAL A 147 0.95 -4.75 -11.63
C VAL A 147 0.62 -4.88 -10.14
N HIS A 148 0.68 -3.78 -9.39
CA HIS A 148 0.31 -3.71 -7.98
C HIS A 148 -1.18 -4.04 -7.78
N HIS A 149 -2.05 -3.39 -8.56
CA HIS A 149 -3.51 -3.48 -8.43
C HIS A 149 -4.10 -4.77 -8.98
N ALA A 150 -3.36 -5.50 -9.82
CA ALA A 150 -3.85 -6.73 -10.42
C ALA A 150 -4.33 -7.73 -9.38
N MET A 151 -3.67 -7.81 -8.21
CA MET A 151 -4.07 -8.74 -7.16
C MET A 151 -5.42 -8.37 -6.54
N GLY A 152 -5.63 -7.13 -6.11
CA GLY A 152 -6.88 -6.75 -5.45
C GLY A 152 -8.06 -6.77 -6.42
N LEU A 153 -7.90 -6.18 -7.61
CA LEU A 153 -8.94 -6.11 -8.64
C LEU A 153 -9.40 -7.48 -9.18
N THR A 154 -8.52 -8.49 -9.20
CA THR A 154 -8.87 -9.79 -9.80
C THR A 154 -9.12 -10.89 -8.78
N MET A 155 -8.54 -10.83 -7.57
CA MET A 155 -8.61 -11.93 -6.61
C MET A 155 -9.56 -11.66 -5.42
N VAL A 156 -9.78 -10.40 -5.01
CA VAL A 156 -10.55 -10.13 -3.76
C VAL A 156 -11.98 -10.64 -3.85
N VAL A 157 -12.71 -10.25 -4.91
CA VAL A 157 -14.11 -10.67 -5.10
C VAL A 157 -14.24 -12.20 -5.17
N PRO A 158 -13.51 -12.94 -6.03
CA PRO A 158 -13.63 -14.40 -6.05
C PRO A 158 -13.20 -15.04 -4.73
N MET A 159 -12.13 -14.57 -4.08
CA MET A 159 -11.70 -15.14 -2.79
C MET A 159 -12.75 -14.92 -1.69
N ASN A 160 -13.45 -13.77 -1.68
CA ASN A 160 -14.54 -13.52 -0.74
C ASN A 160 -15.79 -14.40 -1.01
N ILE A 161 -16.03 -14.79 -2.27
CA ILE A 161 -17.17 -15.65 -2.64
C ILE A 161 -16.87 -17.10 -2.28
N PHE A 162 -15.72 -17.61 -2.72
CA PHE A 162 -15.42 -19.04 -2.67
C PHE A 162 -14.68 -19.45 -1.40
N PHE A 163 -13.85 -18.57 -0.84
CA PHE A 163 -12.95 -18.89 0.28
C PHE A 163 -12.92 -17.80 1.39
N PRO A 164 -14.09 -17.30 1.86
CA PRO A 164 -14.16 -16.17 2.81
C PRO A 164 -13.60 -16.45 4.21
N SER A 165 -13.32 -17.71 4.54
CA SER A 165 -12.79 -18.12 5.83
C SER A 165 -11.34 -18.59 5.76
N LEU A 166 -10.69 -18.49 4.59
CA LEU A 166 -9.33 -18.94 4.41
C LEU A 166 -8.35 -18.06 5.20
N TYR A 167 -7.81 -18.60 6.29
CA TYR A 167 -6.87 -17.90 7.17
C TYR A 167 -5.70 -17.25 6.42
N TRP A 168 -5.08 -17.99 5.50
CA TRP A 168 -3.92 -17.50 4.75
C TRP A 168 -4.25 -16.33 3.83
N TYR A 169 -5.48 -16.24 3.34
CA TYR A 169 -5.94 -15.09 2.58
C TYR A 169 -6.03 -13.84 3.47
N HIS A 170 -6.63 -13.96 4.65
CA HIS A 170 -6.72 -12.85 5.61
C HIS A 170 -5.33 -12.40 6.11
N GLU A 171 -4.43 -13.36 6.33
CA GLU A 171 -3.05 -13.04 6.71
C GLU A 171 -2.31 -12.32 5.58
N GLY A 172 -2.53 -12.73 4.33
CA GLY A 172 -1.98 -12.04 3.16
C GLY A 172 -2.41 -10.58 3.10
N ILE A 173 -3.70 -10.31 3.30
CA ILE A 173 -4.25 -8.94 3.33
C ILE A 173 -3.61 -8.13 4.47
N PHE A 174 -3.55 -8.69 5.67
CA PHE A 174 -2.91 -8.05 6.83
C PHE A 174 -1.44 -7.70 6.55
N LEU A 175 -0.66 -8.64 6.02
CA LEU A 175 0.75 -8.41 5.70
C LEU A 175 0.93 -7.36 4.61
N LEU A 176 0.11 -7.41 3.55
CA LEU A 176 0.26 -6.50 2.42
C LEU A 176 -0.20 -5.06 2.76
N GLN A 177 -1.26 -4.89 3.53
CA GLN A 177 -1.77 -3.56 3.86
C GLN A 177 -1.18 -3.02 5.18
N PHE A 178 -1.34 -3.75 6.29
CA PHE A 178 -0.96 -3.25 7.61
C PHE A 178 0.55 -3.02 7.72
N ALA A 179 1.37 -3.93 7.17
CA ALA A 179 2.82 -3.72 7.17
C ALA A 179 3.23 -2.58 6.23
N ALA A 180 2.52 -2.33 5.12
CA ALA A 180 2.78 -1.16 4.27
C ALA A 180 2.55 0.14 5.04
N PHE A 181 1.46 0.21 5.81
CA PHE A 181 1.16 1.36 6.66
C PHE A 181 2.32 1.68 7.61
N PHE A 182 2.76 0.72 8.43
CA PHE A 182 3.85 0.98 9.39
C PHE A 182 5.17 1.32 8.69
N ALA A 183 5.52 0.60 7.62
CA ALA A 183 6.77 0.84 6.93
C ALA A 183 6.81 2.27 6.34
N LEU A 184 5.74 2.68 5.66
CA LEU A 184 5.66 3.98 5.03
C LEU A 184 5.45 5.11 6.05
N LEU A 185 4.78 4.86 7.17
CA LEU A 185 4.70 5.82 8.28
C LEU A 185 6.09 6.10 8.88
N ILE A 186 6.88 5.06 9.15
CA ILE A 186 8.26 5.21 9.63
C ILE A 186 9.13 5.89 8.56
N GLN A 187 8.94 5.56 7.28
CA GLN A 187 9.63 6.19 6.17
C GLN A 187 9.31 7.69 6.08
N PHE A 188 8.05 8.09 6.20
CA PHE A 188 7.64 9.51 6.21
C PHE A 188 8.13 10.24 7.45
N TYR A 189 8.11 9.60 8.61
CA TYR A 189 8.76 10.15 9.80
C TYR A 189 10.24 10.44 9.53
N SER A 190 10.94 9.52 8.87
CA SER A 190 12.36 9.65 8.53
C SER A 190 12.64 10.85 7.61
N PHE A 191 11.69 11.23 6.74
CA PHE A 191 11.82 12.43 5.91
C PHE A 191 11.78 13.74 6.69
N THR A 192 11.34 13.71 7.96
CA THR A 192 11.30 14.90 8.83
C THR A 192 12.56 15.09 9.67
N LEU A 193 13.49 14.12 9.62
CA LEU A 193 14.68 14.11 10.47
C LEU A 193 15.83 14.93 9.85
N ASP A 194 16.55 15.65 10.71
CA ASP A 194 17.81 16.31 10.34
C ASP A 194 19.01 15.39 10.61
N VAL A 195 19.49 14.74 9.54
CA VAL A 195 20.65 13.84 9.57
C VAL A 195 22.00 14.56 9.76
N GLY A 196 22.01 15.90 9.76
CA GLY A 196 23.17 16.71 10.14
C GLY A 196 23.44 16.71 11.65
N THR A 197 22.44 16.37 12.47
CA THR A 197 22.59 16.25 13.93
C THR A 197 22.81 14.79 14.34
N GLN A 198 23.55 14.57 15.44
CA GLN A 198 23.77 13.21 15.96
C GLN A 198 22.46 12.52 16.36
N SER A 199 21.53 13.28 16.95
CA SER A 199 20.22 12.78 17.35
C SER A 199 19.35 12.41 16.14
N GLY A 200 19.31 13.26 15.11
CA GLY A 200 18.54 12.97 13.89
C GLY A 200 19.12 11.82 13.07
N LEU A 201 20.45 11.71 12.99
CA LEU A 201 21.10 10.57 12.34
C LEU A 201 20.82 9.25 13.07
N LEU A 202 20.91 9.22 14.40
CA LEU A 202 20.58 8.02 15.18
C LEU A 202 19.12 7.59 14.96
N LYS A 203 18.17 8.55 14.98
CA LYS A 203 16.76 8.27 14.68
C LYS A 203 16.57 7.74 13.27
N MET A 204 17.26 8.31 12.28
CA MET A 204 17.23 7.82 10.90
C MET A 204 17.76 6.39 10.80
N GLN A 205 18.89 6.08 11.46
CA GLN A 205 19.47 4.74 11.50
C GLN A 205 18.49 3.72 12.10
N LEU A 206 17.88 4.04 13.24
CA LEU A 206 16.86 3.18 13.86
C LEU A 206 15.66 2.97 12.93
N SER A 207 15.17 4.05 12.30
CA SER A 207 14.05 3.97 11.36
C SER A 207 14.35 3.08 10.15
N VAL A 208 15.54 3.19 9.53
CA VAL A 208 15.88 2.35 8.37
C VAL A 208 16.07 0.89 8.73
N VAL A 209 16.59 0.58 9.94
CA VAL A 209 16.65 -0.81 10.45
C VAL A 209 15.23 -1.36 10.64
N ALA A 210 14.34 -0.57 11.23
CA ALA A 210 12.95 -0.97 11.45
C ALA A 210 12.21 -1.22 10.13
N VAL A 211 12.31 -0.30 9.16
CA VAL A 211 11.69 -0.43 7.83
C VAL A 211 12.24 -1.64 7.09
N PHE A 212 13.56 -1.82 7.06
CA PHE A 212 14.18 -2.98 6.40
C PHE A 212 13.72 -4.31 7.02
N SER A 213 13.71 -4.38 8.35
CA SER A 213 13.25 -5.57 9.09
C SER A 213 11.78 -5.89 8.80
N LEU A 214 10.93 -4.86 8.74
CA LEU A 214 9.53 -5.01 8.41
C LEU A 214 9.34 -5.45 6.96
N MET A 215 10.10 -4.89 6.01
CA MET A 215 10.02 -5.25 4.59
C MET A 215 10.50 -6.67 4.33
N ILE A 216 11.64 -7.08 4.88
CA ILE A 216 12.14 -8.44 4.66
C ILE A 216 11.20 -9.49 5.25
N TYR A 217 10.61 -9.23 6.42
CA TYR A 217 9.62 -10.12 7.02
C TYR A 217 8.32 -10.14 6.21
N SER A 218 7.71 -8.98 5.98
CA SER A 218 6.35 -8.88 5.42
C SER A 218 6.27 -9.03 3.90
N ARG A 219 7.36 -8.83 3.16
CA ARG A 219 7.39 -8.84 1.67
C ARG A 219 8.19 -9.97 1.08
N ALA A 220 9.10 -10.58 1.84
CA ALA A 220 9.87 -11.74 1.39
C ALA A 220 9.52 -12.99 2.20
N LEU A 221 9.92 -13.05 3.47
CA LEU A 221 9.90 -14.30 4.24
C LEU A 221 8.47 -14.79 4.54
N ARG A 222 7.67 -13.99 5.25
CA ARG A 222 6.31 -14.39 5.63
C ARG A 222 5.37 -14.37 4.42
N TYR A 223 5.52 -13.39 3.54
CA TYR A 223 4.77 -13.30 2.29
C TYR A 223 4.94 -14.56 1.43
N GLY A 224 6.17 -15.00 1.18
CA GLY A 224 6.42 -16.20 0.38
C GLY A 224 5.76 -17.45 0.98
N PHE A 225 5.80 -17.60 2.31
CA PHE A 225 5.10 -18.67 3.00
C PHE A 225 3.57 -18.59 2.85
N VAL A 226 2.98 -17.41 3.04
CA VAL A 226 1.53 -17.21 2.92
C VAL A 226 1.05 -17.45 1.48
N VAL A 227 1.76 -16.91 0.48
CA VAL A 227 1.48 -17.16 -0.94
C VAL A 227 1.53 -18.64 -1.25
N TYR A 228 2.58 -19.34 -0.82
CA TYR A 228 2.69 -20.78 -0.99
C TYR A 228 1.46 -21.51 -0.42
N LYS A 229 1.02 -21.15 0.80
CA LYS A 229 -0.15 -21.75 1.42
C LYS A 229 -1.45 -21.49 0.66
N VAL A 230 -1.67 -20.27 0.18
CA VAL A 230 -2.86 -19.92 -0.62
C VAL A 230 -2.85 -20.67 -1.95
N VAL A 231 -1.74 -20.63 -2.69
CA VAL A 231 -1.62 -21.27 -4.01
C VAL A 231 -1.74 -22.79 -3.90
N ALA A 232 -1.11 -23.42 -2.90
CA ALA A 232 -1.21 -24.86 -2.67
C ALA A 232 -2.65 -25.28 -2.31
N PHE A 233 -3.35 -24.46 -1.53
CA PHE A 233 -4.76 -24.67 -1.21
C PHE A 233 -5.62 -24.60 -2.48
N LEU A 234 -5.48 -23.55 -3.30
CA LEU A 234 -6.23 -23.38 -4.55
C LEU A 234 -5.96 -24.49 -5.57
N TYR A 235 -4.73 -25.01 -5.60
CA TYR A 235 -4.38 -26.17 -6.41
C TYR A 235 -5.12 -27.43 -5.95
N ALA A 236 -5.17 -27.69 -4.64
CA ALA A 236 -5.82 -28.85 -4.06
C ALA A 236 -7.35 -28.82 -4.25
N GLU A 237 -7.98 -27.64 -4.24
CA GLU A 237 -9.42 -27.46 -4.47
C GLU A 237 -9.84 -27.66 -5.94
N GLY A 238 -8.90 -27.89 -6.87
CA GLY A 238 -9.19 -28.22 -8.29
C GLY A 238 -9.63 -27.03 -9.16
N GLY A 239 -9.66 -25.81 -8.61
CA GLY A 239 -10.05 -24.59 -9.31
C GLY A 239 -8.96 -24.04 -10.23
N THR A 240 -8.78 -24.64 -11.42
CA THR A 240 -7.68 -24.31 -12.36
C THR A 240 -7.56 -22.81 -12.65
N VAL A 241 -8.69 -22.12 -12.90
CA VAL A 241 -8.68 -20.67 -13.20
C VAL A 241 -8.17 -19.84 -12.03
N MET A 242 -8.65 -20.13 -10.81
CA MET A 242 -8.27 -19.37 -9.62
C MET A 242 -6.83 -19.66 -9.21
N PHE A 243 -6.39 -20.91 -9.36
CA PHE A 243 -5.00 -21.29 -9.20
C PHE A 243 -4.08 -20.50 -10.16
N VAL A 244 -4.37 -20.51 -11.47
CA VAL A 244 -3.58 -19.77 -12.47
C VAL A 244 -3.59 -18.26 -12.18
N GLY A 245 -4.76 -17.68 -11.91
CA GLY A 245 -4.89 -16.26 -11.54
C GLY A 245 -4.08 -15.89 -10.29
N SER A 246 -4.11 -16.75 -9.27
CA SER A 246 -3.32 -16.56 -8.04
C SER A 246 -1.81 -16.63 -8.29
N CYS A 247 -1.34 -17.54 -9.15
CA CYS A 247 0.07 -17.63 -9.52
C CYS A 247 0.54 -16.37 -10.27
N VAL A 248 -0.25 -15.88 -11.22
CA VAL A 248 0.08 -14.68 -12.00
C VAL A 248 0.12 -13.45 -11.09
N THR A 249 -0.93 -13.20 -10.32
CA THR A 249 -0.99 -12.03 -9.42
C THR A 249 0.05 -12.10 -8.30
N ALA A 250 0.34 -13.29 -7.76
CA ALA A 250 1.42 -13.47 -6.80
C ALA A 250 2.79 -13.18 -7.40
N LEU A 251 3.06 -13.60 -8.64
CA LEU A 251 4.31 -13.26 -9.33
C LEU A 251 4.45 -11.74 -9.51
N LEU A 252 3.40 -11.08 -9.99
CA LEU A 252 3.37 -9.63 -10.18
C LEU A 252 3.63 -8.87 -8.87
N MET A 253 2.94 -9.23 -7.79
CA MET A 253 3.17 -8.65 -6.48
C MET A 253 4.55 -8.99 -5.91
N SER A 254 5.11 -10.16 -6.21
CA SER A 254 6.47 -10.55 -5.81
C SER A 254 7.53 -9.65 -6.42
N LEU A 255 7.35 -9.22 -7.68
CA LEU A 255 8.26 -8.29 -8.34
C LEU A 255 8.27 -6.93 -7.63
N LEU A 256 7.08 -6.40 -7.30
CA LEU A 256 6.96 -5.15 -6.53
C LEU A 256 7.58 -5.30 -5.14
N ASN A 257 7.29 -6.39 -4.45
CA ASN A 257 7.85 -6.69 -3.13
C ASN A 257 9.39 -6.74 -3.16
N ALA A 258 9.98 -7.33 -4.20
CA ALA A 258 11.43 -7.35 -4.38
C ALA A 258 12.00 -5.93 -4.54
N LEU A 259 11.35 -5.07 -5.32
CA LEU A 259 11.75 -3.66 -5.47
C LEU A 259 11.73 -2.92 -4.13
N LEU A 260 10.68 -3.09 -3.33
CA LEU A 260 10.54 -2.46 -2.02
C LEU A 260 11.62 -2.95 -1.02
N VAL A 261 11.93 -4.24 -1.04
CA VAL A 261 13.02 -4.81 -0.22
C VAL A 261 14.37 -4.22 -0.65
N CYS A 262 14.65 -4.16 -1.96
CA CYS A 262 15.89 -3.59 -2.49
C CYS A 262 16.04 -2.09 -2.14
N ASP A 263 14.99 -1.30 -2.27
CA ASP A 263 14.99 0.12 -1.86
C ASP A 263 15.32 0.27 -0.37
N SER A 264 14.64 -0.49 0.49
CA SER A 264 14.90 -0.45 1.94
C SER A 264 16.32 -0.92 2.30
N ALA A 265 16.88 -1.90 1.59
CA ALA A 265 18.26 -2.34 1.73
C ALA A 265 19.25 -1.24 1.32
N GLY A 266 18.99 -0.55 0.21
CA GLY A 266 19.81 0.59 -0.24
C GLY A 266 19.86 1.71 0.79
N LYS A 267 18.73 2.02 1.42
CA LYS A 267 18.67 3.00 2.53
C LYS A 267 19.44 2.53 3.75
N LEU A 268 19.33 1.25 4.12
CA LEU A 268 20.09 0.67 5.22
C LEU A 268 21.60 0.81 5.00
N VAL A 269 22.08 0.38 3.82
CA VAL A 269 23.51 0.48 3.42
C VAL A 269 23.98 1.92 3.41
N LYS A 270 23.12 2.87 3.01
CA LYS A 270 23.44 4.29 2.99
C LYS A 270 23.60 4.89 4.40
N PHE A 271 22.61 4.72 5.27
CA PHE A 271 22.53 5.49 6.52
C PHE A 271 23.23 4.82 7.71
N LEU A 272 23.36 3.50 7.73
CA LEU A 272 23.99 2.79 8.83
C LEU A 272 25.49 3.14 9.03
N PRO A 273 26.33 3.28 7.98
CA PRO A 273 27.73 3.64 8.15
C PRO A 273 27.97 5.15 8.29
N MET A 274 26.94 6.00 8.16
CA MET A 274 27.11 7.45 8.28
C MET A 274 27.50 7.86 9.71
N SER A 275 28.33 8.90 9.82
CA SER A 275 28.69 9.55 11.08
C SER A 275 28.65 11.08 10.90
N VAL A 276 28.20 11.81 11.93
CA VAL A 276 28.24 13.28 11.90
C VAL A 276 29.68 13.76 12.04
N LYS A 277 30.15 14.59 11.11
CA LYS A 277 31.45 15.25 11.23
C LYS A 277 31.40 16.23 12.40
N LYS A 278 32.31 16.09 13.37
CA LYS A 278 32.48 17.10 14.42
C LYS A 278 33.18 18.30 13.78
N GLU A 279 32.51 19.44 13.71
CA GLU A 279 33.20 20.71 13.50
C GLU A 279 34.07 20.95 14.73
N LEU A 280 35.39 20.97 14.53
CA LEU A 280 36.41 21.22 15.56
C LEU A 280 36.64 22.72 15.70
#